data_AF-A0A661C0K3-F1
#
_entry.id   AF-A0A661C0K3-F1
#
_cell.length_a   1.000
_cell.length_b   1.000
_cell.length_c   1.000
_cell.angle_alpha   90.00
_cell.angle_beta   90.00
_cell.angle_gamma   90.00
#
_symmetry.space_group_name_H-M   'P 1'
#
loop_
_entity.id
_entity.type
_entity.pdbx_description
1 polymer ?
#
loop_
_entity_poly.entity_id
_entity_poly.type
_entity_poly.pdbx_seq_one_letter_code
_entity_poly.pdbx_strand_id
1 'polypeptide(L)' 'MNKPYSESCDQNKDVILSVILPLFSALSNVLEIGSGTGQHAVYFAEKMPQLTWHSSDCQSYLDGINAWL' A
#
# COMPACT_ATOMS: atom_id res chain seq x y z
N MET A 1 -7.58 -3.87 17.25
CA MET A 1 -6.46 -2.91 17.12
C MET A 1 -6.94 -1.70 16.35
N ASN A 2 -6.46 -0.51 16.67
CA ASN A 2 -6.74 0.67 15.84
C ASN A 2 -5.88 0.59 14.57
N LYS A 3 -6.42 1.03 13.43
CA LYS A 3 -5.68 1.15 12.17
C LYS A 3 -4.44 2.03 12.39
N PRO A 4 -3.20 1.52 12.20
CA PRO A 4 -2.00 2.32 12.39
C PRO A 4 -1.96 3.45 11.36
N TYR A 5 -1.56 4.64 11.80
CA TYR A 5 -1.55 5.84 10.99
C TYR A 5 -0.18 6.50 10.96
N SER A 6 0.23 6.95 9.78
CA SER A 6 1.42 7.72 9.48
C SER A 6 1.00 8.93 8.66
N GLU A 7 1.26 10.13 9.17
CA GLU A 7 0.97 11.38 8.49
C GLU A 7 1.78 11.53 7.19
N SER A 8 3.02 11.03 7.19
CA SER A 8 3.87 11.08 6.00
C SER A 8 3.26 10.30 4.84
N CYS A 9 2.53 9.20 5.10
CA CYS A 9 1.83 8.45 4.06
C CYS A 9 0.74 9.29 3.40
N ASP A 10 0.00 10.10 4.16
CA ASP A 10 -1.03 10.99 3.58
C ASP A 10 -0.43 12.13 2.78
N GLN A 11 0.70 12.69 3.23
CA GLN A 11 1.36 13.80 2.56
C GLN A 11 1.97 13.41 1.20
N ASN A 12 2.45 12.16 1.06
CA ASN A 12 3.21 11.74 -0.12
C ASN A 12 2.49 10.75 -1.06
N LYS A 13 1.34 10.20 -0.68
CA LYS A 13 0.64 9.15 -1.46
C LYS A 13 0.32 9.55 -2.90
N ASP A 14 -0.11 10.78 -3.14
CA ASP A 14 -0.51 11.22 -4.49
C ASP A 14 0.70 11.40 -5.42
N VAL A 15 1.78 11.97 -4.89
CA VAL A 15 3.04 12.15 -5.62
C VAL A 15 3.62 10.79 -6.00
N ILE A 16 3.67 9.85 -5.05
CA ILE A 16 4.16 8.50 -5.30
C ILE A 16 3.28 7.78 -6.32
N LEU A 17 1.94 7.84 -6.17
CA LEU A 17 1.00 7.22 -7.10
C LEU A 17 1.24 7.70 -8.53
N SER A 18 1.41 9.01 -8.74
CA SER A 18 1.63 9.59 -10.07
C SER A 18 2.86 9.02 -10.78
N VAL A 19 3.88 8.62 -10.03
CA VAL A 19 5.13 8.07 -10.57
C VAL A 19 4.98 6.58 -10.87
N ILE A 20 4.35 5.80 -9.98
CA ILE A 20 4.27 4.34 -10.11
C ILE A 20 3.13 3.87 -11.03
N LEU A 21 2.01 4.62 -11.07
CA LEU A 21 0.84 4.28 -11.88
C LEU A 21 1.16 3.94 -13.35
N PRO A 22 1.92 4.77 -14.10
CA PRO A 22 2.25 4.43 -15.50
C PRO A 22 3.12 3.18 -15.63
N LEU A 23 3.93 2.86 -14.62
CA LEU A 23 4.84 1.70 -14.63
C LEU A 23 4.10 0.37 -14.45
N PHE A 24 2.93 0.39 -13.82
CA PHE A 24 2.19 -0.83 -13.47
C PHE A 24 1.03 -1.14 -14.44
N SER A 25 0.87 -0.37 -15.51
CA SER A 25 -0.23 -0.49 -16.47
C SER A 25 -0.39 -1.86 -17.14
N ALA A 26 0.69 -2.63 -17.27
CA ALA A 26 0.71 -3.96 -17.89
C ALA A 26 0.88 -5.11 -16.88
N LEU A 27 0.80 -4.83 -15.58
CA LEU A 27 0.97 -5.84 -14.52
C LEU A 27 -0.39 -6.29 -13.99
N SER A 28 -0.37 -7.39 -13.24
CA SER A 28 -1.57 -7.91 -12.55
C SER A 28 -1.33 -8.15 -11.06
N ASN A 29 -0.08 -8.21 -10.60
CA ASN A 29 0.28 -8.47 -9.21
C ASN A 29 1.44 -7.55 -8.81
N VAL A 30 1.37 -7.00 -7.60
CA VAL A 30 2.43 -6.18 -6.99
C VAL A 30 2.70 -6.71 -5.59
N LEU A 31 3.97 -6.85 -5.21
CA LEU A 31 4.40 -7.11 -3.84
C LEU A 31 5.04 -5.84 -3.28
N GLU A 32 4.42 -5.27 -2.25
CA GLU A 32 4.98 -4.17 -1.48
C GLU A 32 5.82 -4.72 -0.33
N ILE A 33 7.13 -4.46 -0.37
CA ILE A 33 8.07 -4.88 0.67
C ILE A 33 8.23 -3.74 1.66
N GLY A 34 7.94 -4.01 2.94
CA GLY A 34 8.00 -3.00 3.99
C GLY A 34 6.74 -2.12 4.00
N SER A 35 5.56 -2.74 4.03
CA SER A 35 4.27 -2.05 4.01
C SER A 35 4.02 -1.14 5.20
N GLY A 36 4.77 -1.28 6.30
CA GLY A 36 4.71 -0.41 7.46
C GLY A 36 3.30 -0.36 8.06
N THR A 37 2.63 0.79 7.93
CA THR A 37 1.25 0.93 8.42
C THR A 37 0.21 0.25 7.52
N GLY A 38 0.52 -0.04 6.25
CA GLY A 38 -0.44 -0.56 5.26
C GLY A 38 -1.27 0.50 4.54
N GLN A 39 -1.13 1.80 4.89
CA GLN A 39 -1.90 2.88 4.28
C GLN A 39 -1.67 3.03 2.77
N HIS A 40 -0.40 2.95 2.34
CA HIS A 40 -0.06 3.05 0.91
C HIS A 40 -0.59 1.86 0.13
N ALA A 41 -0.46 0.64 0.66
CA ALA A 41 -0.99 -0.57 0.02
C ALA A 41 -2.48 -0.44 -0.32
N VAL A 42 -3.32 -0.07 0.66
CA VAL A 42 -4.76 0.10 0.43
C VAL A 42 -5.03 1.26 -0.53
N TYR A 43 -4.36 2.40 -0.35
CA TYR A 43 -4.56 3.56 -1.22
C TYR A 43 -4.22 3.26 -2.68
N PHE A 44 -3.09 2.58 -2.95
CA PHE A 44 -2.67 2.26 -4.31
C PHE A 44 -3.52 1.16 -4.93
N ALA A 45 -3.90 0.14 -4.16
CA ALA A 45 -4.80 -0.92 -4.61
C ALA A 45 -6.17 -0.36 -5.05
N GLU A 46 -6.74 0.59 -4.28
CA GLU A 46 -8.00 1.26 -4.64
C GLU A 46 -7.90 2.04 -5.97
N LYS A 47 -6.73 2.59 -6.29
CA LYS A 47 -6.50 3.39 -7.51
C LYS A 47 -6.13 2.55 -8.74
N MET A 48 -5.74 1.29 -8.53
CA MET A 48 -5.33 0.36 -9.58
C MET A 48 -6.05 -0.98 -9.41
N PRO A 49 -7.38 -1.02 -9.58
CA PRO A 49 -8.19 -2.22 -9.29
C PRO A 49 -7.88 -3.42 -10.19
N GLN A 50 -7.14 -3.23 -11.29
CA GLN A 50 -6.62 -4.31 -12.12
C GLN A 50 -5.45 -5.07 -11.47
N LEU A 51 -4.84 -4.52 -10.42
CA LEU A 51 -3.72 -5.12 -9.71
C LEU A 51 -4.20 -5.83 -8.45
N THR A 52 -3.67 -7.02 -8.21
CA THR A 52 -3.66 -7.63 -6.87
C THR A 52 -2.46 -7.08 -6.12
N TRP A 53 -2.73 -6.32 -5.05
CA TRP A 53 -1.69 -5.74 -4.21
C TRP A 53 -1.43 -6.63 -3.00
N HIS A 54 -0.20 -7.14 -2.89
CA HIS A 54 0.24 -7.95 -1.76
C HIS A 54 1.09 -7.08 -0.83
N SER A 55 0.61 -6.86 0.39
CA SER A 55 1.39 -6.22 1.45
C SER A 55 2.32 -7.23 2.13
N SER A 56 3.54 -6.81 2.47
CA SER A 56 4.47 -7.66 3.22
C SER A 56 5.36 -6.84 4.16
N ASP A 57 5.62 -7.39 5.35
CA ASP A 57 6.50 -6.80 6.35
C ASP A 57 6.89 -7.85 7.40
N CYS A 58 7.73 -7.47 8.36
CA CYS A 58 8.04 -8.25 9.56
C CYS A 58 6.78 -8.54 10.39
N GLN A 59 6.81 -9.65 11.13
CA GLN A 59 5.67 -10.14 11.93
C GLN A 59 4.99 -9.08 12.81
N SER A 60 5.77 -8.14 13.38
CA SER A 60 5.28 -7.05 14.23
C SER A 60 4.36 -6.04 13.55
N TYR A 61 4.38 -5.97 12.21
CA TYR A 61 3.57 -5.03 11.43
C TYR A 61 2.32 -5.69 10.84
N LEU A 62 2.27 -7.03 10.76
CA LEU A 62 1.20 -7.75 10.06
C LEU A 62 -0.19 -7.48 10.66
N ASP A 63 -0.32 -7.42 11.98
CA ASP A 63 -1.60 -7.10 12.63
C ASP A 63 -2.08 -5.68 12.31
N GLY A 64 -1.14 -4.74 12.18
CA GLY A 64 -1.42 -3.36 11.80
C GLY A 64 -1.88 -3.25 10.35
N ILE A 65 -1.19 -3.94 9.44
CA ILE A 65 -1.56 -4.02 8.02
C ILE A 65 -2.93 -4.69 7.85
N ASN A 66 -3.17 -5.81 8.52
CA ASN A 66 -4.46 -6.52 8.48
C ASN A 66 -5.62 -5.69 9.00
N ALA A 67 -5.37 -4.69 9.85
CA ALA A 67 -6.43 -3.78 10.28
C ALA A 67 -6.91 -2.86 9.15
N TRP A 68 -6.13 -2.68 8.08
CA TRP A 68 -6.47 -1.86 6.91
C TRP A 68 -7.20 -2.62 5.79
N LEU A 69 -6.95 -3.93 5.66
CA LEU A 69 -7.52 -4.84 4.65
C LEU A 69 -8.93 -5.32 5.03
#